data_AF-A0A7R7VPD1-F1
#
_entry.id   AF-A0A7R7VPD1-F1
#
_cell.length_a   1.000
_cell.length_b   1.000
_cell.length_c   1.000
_cell.angle_alpha   90.00
_cell.angle_beta   90.00
_cell.angle_gamma   90.00
#
_symmetry.space_group_name_H-M   'P 1'
#
loop_
_entity.id
_entity.type
_entity.pdbx_description
1 polymer ?
#
loop_
_entity_poly.entity_id
_entity_poly.type
_entity_poly.pdbx_seq_one_letter_code
_entity_poly.pdbx_strand_id
1 'polypeptide(L)'
;MCSQYESIHLGPFSYLVNPNDPQSLYWENVVQESGTARVCALHIDVYNFVAAIGNAVAFDPLGNTIAEISASADMDETPLLYASANTSSFNARCMMLMGMLLERLSRRLWMLIRGIFPRLRGFGPA
;
A
#
# COMPACT_ATOMS: atom_id res chain seq x y z
N MET A 1 8.86 11.86 -6.31
CA MET A 1 9.06 11.02 -5.11
C MET A 1 8.72 9.60 -5.52
N CYS A 2 9.70 8.69 -5.58
CA CYS A 2 9.36 7.26 -5.59
C CYS A 2 8.88 6.95 -4.17
N SER A 3 7.57 6.86 -3.96
CA SER A 3 7.08 6.23 -2.74
C SER A 3 7.62 4.80 -2.73
N GLN A 4 8.07 4.36 -1.58
CA GLN A 4 8.40 2.97 -1.34
C GLN A 4 7.19 2.13 -1.79
N TYR A 5 7.37 1.20 -2.73
CA TYR A 5 6.29 0.28 -3.11
C TYR A 5 6.11 -0.67 -1.92
N GLU A 6 5.17 -0.34 -1.06
CA GLU A 6 4.75 -1.19 0.04
C GLU A 6 3.79 -2.24 -0.54
N SER A 7 4.14 -3.52 -0.49
CA SER A 7 3.21 -4.62 -0.86
C SER A 7 2.43 -5.15 0.34
N ILE A 8 2.88 -4.79 1.55
CA ILE A 8 2.38 -5.24 2.83
C ILE A 8 2.32 -4.01 3.74
N HIS A 9 1.12 -3.64 4.17
CA HIS A 9 0.88 -2.57 5.11
C HIS A 9 0.48 -3.12 6.47
N LEU A 10 0.99 -2.50 7.53
CA LEU A 10 0.64 -2.83 8.91
C LEU A 10 -0.30 -1.74 9.43
N GLY A 11 -1.56 -2.10 9.67
CA GLY A 11 -2.57 -1.21 10.20
C GLY A 11 -2.22 -0.73 11.63
N PRO A 12 -2.45 0.55 11.97
CA PRO A 12 -1.98 1.15 13.22
C PRO A 12 -2.90 0.90 14.42
N PHE A 13 -3.80 -0.07 14.37
CA PHE A 13 -4.83 -0.26 15.40
C PHE A 13 -4.26 -1.03 16.58
N SER A 14 -4.19 -0.39 17.74
CA SER A 14 -3.70 -1.02 18.98
C SER A 14 -4.77 -1.88 19.67
N TYR A 15 -6.06 -1.53 19.50
CA TYR A 15 -7.19 -2.16 20.18
C TYR A 15 -8.43 -2.16 19.29
N LEU A 16 -9.16 -3.27 19.26
CA LEU A 16 -10.42 -3.46 18.53
C LEU A 16 -11.41 -4.20 19.42
N VAL A 17 -12.39 -3.47 19.95
CA VAL A 17 -13.41 -4.01 20.85
C VAL A 17 -14.33 -4.97 20.10
N ASN A 18 -14.75 -6.02 20.80
CA ASN A 18 -15.78 -6.95 20.31
C ASN A 18 -17.05 -6.16 19.92
N PRO A 19 -17.63 -6.41 18.73
CA PRO A 19 -18.76 -5.63 18.25
C PRO A 19 -20.04 -5.82 19.10
N ASN A 20 -20.07 -6.86 19.92
CA ASN A 20 -21.17 -7.16 20.83
C ASN A 20 -20.98 -6.57 22.24
N ASP A 21 -19.86 -5.89 22.52
CA ASP A 21 -19.66 -5.21 23.80
C ASP A 21 -20.51 -3.93 23.87
N PRO A 22 -21.49 -3.83 24.79
CA PRO A 22 -22.34 -2.65 24.92
C PRO A 22 -21.59 -1.40 25.40
N GLN A 23 -20.36 -1.54 25.90
CA GLN A 23 -19.49 -0.42 26.26
C GLN A 23 -18.60 0.04 25.10
N SER A 24 -18.63 -0.65 23.95
CA SER A 24 -17.85 -0.28 22.78
C SER A 24 -18.22 1.12 22.29
N LEU A 25 -17.22 1.99 22.19
CA LEU A 25 -17.36 3.26 21.48
C LEU A 25 -17.25 3.01 19.98
N TYR A 26 -17.94 3.83 19.18
CA TYR A 26 -18.00 3.63 17.72
C TYR A 26 -16.63 3.61 17.04
N TRP A 27 -15.65 4.34 17.59
CA TRP A 27 -14.27 4.43 17.09
C TRP A 27 -13.34 3.33 17.62
N GLU A 28 -13.81 2.49 18.55
CA GLU A 28 -13.08 1.30 19.02
C GLU A 28 -13.67 0.01 18.45
N ASN A 29 -14.82 0.10 17.79
CA ASN A 29 -15.56 -1.04 17.31
C ASN A 29 -14.85 -1.69 16.11
N VAL A 30 -14.63 -3.00 16.20
CA VAL A 30 -13.95 -3.77 15.14
C VAL A 30 -14.58 -3.59 13.76
N VAL A 31 -15.90 -3.41 13.66
CA VAL A 31 -16.60 -3.27 12.37
C VAL A 31 -16.17 -2.01 11.65
N GLN A 32 -16.07 -0.89 12.36
CA GLN A 32 -15.74 0.41 11.77
C GLN A 32 -14.27 0.44 11.37
N GLU A 33 -13.37 0.01 12.25
CA GLU A 33 -11.93 0.03 11.99
C GLU A 33 -11.49 -1.01 10.96
N SER A 34 -12.10 -2.20 10.95
CA SER A 34 -11.89 -3.19 9.88
C SER A 34 -12.38 -2.66 8.53
N GLY A 35 -13.47 -1.89 8.52
CA GLY A 35 -13.94 -1.18 7.34
C GLY A 35 -12.91 -0.19 6.83
N THR A 36 -12.33 0.63 7.71
CA THR A 36 -11.25 1.57 7.37
C THR A 36 -10.01 0.84 6.85
N ALA A 37 -9.58 -0.24 7.52
CA ALA A 37 -8.45 -1.08 7.13
C ALA A 37 -8.66 -1.69 5.74
N ARG A 38 -9.87 -2.18 5.46
CA ARG A 38 -10.26 -2.71 4.15
C ARG A 38 -10.22 -1.66 3.05
N VAL A 39 -10.74 -0.46 3.30
CA VAL A 39 -10.68 0.65 2.35
C VAL A 39 -9.23 1.05 2.08
N CYS A 40 -8.37 1.04 3.10
CA CYS A 40 -6.94 1.27 2.93
C CYS A 40 -6.34 0.23 1.97
N ALA A 41 -6.53 -1.07 2.22
CA ALA A 41 -6.02 -2.15 1.37
C ALA A 41 -6.40 -1.98 -0.11
N LEU A 42 -7.67 -1.64 -0.36
CA LEU A 42 -8.21 -1.34 -1.68
C LEU A 42 -7.59 -0.10 -2.33
N HIS A 43 -7.39 0.96 -1.56
CA HIS A 43 -6.97 2.26 -2.11
C HIS A 43 -5.50 2.27 -2.50
N ILE A 44 -4.65 1.60 -1.73
CA ILE A 44 -3.21 1.54 -1.99
C ILE A 44 -2.76 0.26 -2.70
N ASP A 45 -3.69 -0.67 -3.00
CA ASP A 45 -3.42 -1.96 -3.66
C ASP A 45 -2.33 -2.73 -2.92
N VAL A 46 -2.56 -3.05 -1.64
CA VAL A 46 -1.61 -3.77 -0.77
C VAL A 46 -2.32 -4.79 0.11
N TYR A 47 -1.59 -5.79 0.61
CA TYR A 47 -2.10 -6.59 1.73
C TYR A 47 -2.06 -5.75 3.01
N ASN A 48 -3.15 -5.70 3.76
CA ASN A 48 -3.21 -4.95 5.01
C ASN A 48 -3.39 -5.90 6.19
N PHE A 49 -2.48 -5.85 7.17
CA PHE A 49 -2.50 -6.68 8.36
C PHE A 49 -2.75 -5.82 9.58
N VAL A 50 -3.75 -6.19 10.37
CA VAL A 50 -4.11 -5.53 11.61
C VAL A 50 -3.90 -6.52 12.76
N ALA A 51 -3.03 -6.14 13.70
CA ALA A 51 -2.74 -6.93 14.89
C ALA A 51 -3.15 -6.12 16.13
N ALA A 52 -4.46 -6.05 16.40
CA ALA A 52 -4.99 -5.31 17.52
C ALA A 52 -5.35 -6.26 18.68
N ILE A 53 -5.29 -5.73 19.91
CA ILE A 53 -5.86 -6.42 21.06
C ILE A 53 -7.38 -6.51 20.84
N GLY A 54 -7.96 -7.71 20.94
CA GLY A 54 -9.39 -7.95 20.69
C GLY A 54 -9.71 -8.49 19.29
N ASN A 55 -8.90 -8.20 18.27
CA ASN A 55 -9.05 -8.78 16.92
C ASN A 55 -7.75 -8.65 16.11
N ALA A 56 -7.34 -9.72 15.44
CA ALA A 56 -6.36 -9.66 14.37
C ALA A 56 -6.99 -10.08 13.05
N VAL A 57 -6.72 -9.33 11.99
CA VAL A 57 -7.34 -9.53 10.67
C VAL A 57 -6.35 -9.17 9.56
N ALA A 58 -6.44 -9.89 8.44
CA ALA A 58 -5.67 -9.66 7.24
C ALA A 58 -6.59 -9.47 6.03
N PHE A 59 -6.30 -8.47 5.21
CA PHE A 59 -7.01 -8.16 3.97
C PHE A 59 -6.09 -8.32 2.75
N ASP A 60 -6.63 -8.84 1.66
CA ASP A 60 -5.97 -8.80 0.35
C ASP A 60 -6.13 -7.41 -0.32
N PRO A 61 -5.41 -7.14 -1.44
CA PRO A 61 -5.52 -5.86 -2.16
C PRO A 61 -6.90 -5.57 -2.76
N LEU A 62 -7.78 -6.56 -2.84
CA LEU A 62 -9.19 -6.39 -3.26
C LEU A 62 -10.10 -6.14 -2.04
N GLY A 63 -9.52 -5.98 -0.85
CA GLY A 63 -10.21 -5.78 0.41
C GLY A 63 -10.96 -7.03 0.89
N ASN A 64 -10.67 -8.23 0.40
CA ASN A 64 -11.24 -9.44 0.95
C ASN A 64 -10.53 -9.81 2.25
N THR A 65 -11.28 -10.21 3.26
CA THR A 65 -10.71 -10.82 4.47
C THR A 65 -10.11 -12.18 4.10
N ILE A 66 -8.81 -12.37 4.31
CA ILE A 66 -8.10 -13.62 4.02
C ILE A 66 -7.79 -14.44 5.27
N ALA A 67 -7.74 -13.78 6.43
CA ALA A 67 -7.60 -14.41 7.73
C ALA A 67 -8.15 -13.47 8.81
N GLU A 68 -8.79 -14.03 9.83
CA GLU A 68 -9.30 -13.27 10.97
C GLU A 68 -9.30 -14.15 12.22
N ILE A 69 -8.95 -13.56 13.36
CA ILE A 69 -9.15 -14.15 14.68
C ILE A 69 -9.64 -13.05 15.63
N SER A 70 -10.78 -13.31 16.26
CA SER A 70 -11.27 -12.48 17.34
C SER A 70 -10.64 -12.94 18.64
N ALA A 71 -10.04 -12.00 19.39
CA ALA A 71 -9.56 -12.29 20.73
C ALA A 71 -10.72 -12.15 21.73
N SER A 72 -11.63 -13.12 21.69
CA SER A 72 -12.24 -13.62 22.93
C SER A 72 -11.37 -14.71 23.57
N ALA A 73 -10.17 -14.93 23.03
CA ALA A 73 -9.17 -15.83 23.58
C ALA A 73 -8.71 -15.31 24.95
N ASP A 74 -8.43 -16.23 25.86
CA ASP A 74 -7.92 -15.90 27.19
C ASP A 74 -6.60 -15.12 27.06
N MET A 75 -6.31 -14.20 27.99
CA MET A 75 -5.03 -13.47 28.03
C MET A 75 -3.84 -14.42 28.24
N ASP A 76 -4.11 -15.62 28.74
CA ASP A 76 -3.14 -16.71 28.90
C ASP A 76 -2.84 -17.43 27.58
N GLU A 77 -3.64 -17.21 26.53
CA GLU A 77 -3.39 -17.70 25.18
C GLU A 77 -2.69 -16.63 24.33
N THR A 78 -1.75 -17.04 23.49
CA THR A 78 -1.11 -16.16 22.49
C THR A 78 -1.71 -16.44 21.12
N PRO A 79 -2.85 -15.80 20.77
CA PRO A 79 -3.49 -16.05 19.49
C PRO A 79 -2.54 -15.68 18.35
N LEU A 80 -2.24 -16.66 17.49
CA LEU A 80 -1.39 -16.51 16.32
C LEU A 80 -2.26 -16.59 15.06
N LEU A 81 -2.34 -15.48 14.33
CA LEU A 81 -2.98 -15.44 13.01
C LEU A 81 -1.93 -15.70 11.92
N TYR A 82 -2.14 -16.76 11.15
CA TYR A 82 -1.33 -17.05 9.97
C TYR A 82 -2.07 -16.64 8.70
N ALA A 83 -1.41 -15.87 7.85
CA ALA A 83 -1.90 -15.48 6.53
C ALA A 83 -0.76 -15.53 5.51
N SER A 84 -1.08 -15.94 4.28
CA SER A 84 -0.14 -16.02 3.18
C SER A 84 -0.44 -14.93 2.17
N ALA A 85 0.56 -14.10 1.85
CA ALA A 85 0.46 -13.09 0.80
C ALA A 85 1.06 -13.63 -0.50
N ASN A 86 0.24 -13.75 -1.55
CA ASN A 86 0.76 -13.97 -2.89
C ASN A 86 1.21 -12.64 -3.49
N THR A 87 2.53 -12.45 -3.57
CA THR A 87 3.13 -11.23 -4.12
C THR A 87 3.50 -11.33 -5.59
N SER A 88 3.36 -12.51 -6.22
CA SER A 88 3.76 -12.69 -7.63
C SER A 88 2.89 -11.88 -8.60
N SER A 89 1.69 -11.48 -8.18
CA SER A 89 0.75 -10.66 -8.94
C SER A 89 0.94 -9.16 -8.73
N PHE A 90 1.72 -8.70 -7.74
CA PHE A 90 2.00 -7.28 -7.58
C PHE A 90 2.76 -6.78 -8.78
N ASN A 91 2.07 -5.97 -9.55
CA ASN A 91 2.46 -5.69 -10.90
C ASN A 91 3.54 -4.61 -10.90
N ALA A 92 4.76 -5.01 -11.25
CA ALA A 92 5.81 -4.07 -11.66
C ALA A 92 5.38 -3.21 -12.88
N ARG A 93 4.16 -3.36 -13.43
CA ARG A 93 3.57 -2.45 -14.43
C ARG A 93 3.67 -0.98 -14.06
N CYS A 94 3.63 -0.62 -12.76
CA CYS A 94 3.85 0.77 -12.37
C CYS A 94 5.32 1.19 -12.63
N MET A 95 6.31 0.31 -12.43
CA MET A 95 7.69 0.55 -12.87
C MET A 95 7.82 0.64 -14.39
N MET A 96 7.10 -0.20 -15.15
CA MET A 96 7.18 -0.19 -16.61
C MET A 96 6.56 1.08 -17.20
N LEU A 97 5.41 1.53 -16.67
CA LEU A 97 4.74 2.74 -17.14
C LEU A 97 5.54 3.99 -16.78
N MET A 98 6.11 4.05 -15.57
CA MET A 98 6.92 5.18 -15.13
C MET A 98 8.28 5.20 -15.84
N GLY A 99 8.88 4.04 -16.10
CA GLY A 99 10.06 3.89 -16.94
C GLY A 99 9.81 4.36 -18.38
N MET A 100 8.69 3.94 -18.99
CA MET A 100 8.28 4.40 -20.32
C MET A 100 7.99 5.91 -20.37
N LEU A 101 7.39 6.47 -19.32
CA LEU A 101 7.11 7.90 -19.24
C LEU A 101 8.41 8.72 -19.11
N LEU A 102 9.32 8.27 -18.24
CA LEU A 102 10.65 8.87 -18.05
C LEU A 102 11.49 8.78 -19.32
N GLU A 103 11.46 7.64 -20.03
CA GLU A 103 12.13 7.47 -21.31
C GLU A 103 11.56 8.41 -22.39
N ARG A 104 10.23 8.55 -22.45
CA ARG A 104 9.57 9.49 -23.38
C ARG A 104 9.91 10.95 -23.07
N LEU A 105 9.97 11.32 -21.79
CA LEU A 105 10.35 12.66 -21.35
C LEU A 105 11.82 12.96 -21.64
N SER A 106 12.72 12.00 -21.38
CA SER A 106 14.15 12.17 -21.66
C SER A 106 14.43 12.32 -23.16
N ARG A 107 13.76 11.54 -24.01
CA ARG A 107 13.84 11.66 -25.49
C ARG A 107 13.34 13.02 -25.97
N ARG A 108 12.21 13.51 -25.43
CA ARG A 108 11.69 14.85 -25.79
C ARG A 108 12.62 15.98 -25.36
N LEU A 109 13.16 15.90 -24.14
CA LEU A 109 14.11 16.88 -23.63
C LEU A 109 15.39 16.92 -24.49
N TRP A 110 15.90 15.75 -24.86
CA TRP A 110 17.09 15.65 -25.72
C TRP A 110 16.87 16.23 -27.12
N MET A 111 15.70 16.03 -27.72
CA MET A 111 15.33 16.66 -29.00
C MET A 111 15.24 18.19 -28.88
N LEU A 112 14.71 18.70 -27.78
CA LEU A 112 14.64 20.14 -27.50
C LEU A 112 16.04 20.76 -27.38
N ILE A 113 16.94 20.11 -26.63
CA ILE A 113 18.33 20.57 -26.48
C ILE A 113 19.05 20.58 -27.84
N ARG A 114 18.87 19.54 -28.66
CA ARG A 114 19.48 19.49 -30.01
C ARG A 114 18.88 20.48 -31.00
N GLY A 115 17.59 20.78 -30.89
CA GLY A 115 16.92 21.77 -31.75
C GLY A 115 17.30 23.22 -31.45
N ILE A 116 17.70 23.52 -30.21
CA ILE A 116 18.11 24.88 -29.78
C ILE A 116 19.57 25.18 -30.16
N PHE A 117 20.44 24.16 -30.26
CA PHE A 117 21.88 24.32 -30.50
C PHE A 117 22.44 24.28 -31.94
N PRO A 118 21.67 24.23 -33.06
CA PRO A 118 22.30 24.17 -34.39
C PRO A 118 22.95 25.49 -34.83
N ARG A 119 22.81 26.59 -34.08
CA ARG A 119 23.31 27.93 -34.47
C ARG A 119 24.70 28.33 -33.96
N LEU A 120 25.41 27.47 -33.23
CA LEU A 120 26.73 27.82 -32.67
C LEU A 120 27.94 27.22 -33.43
N ARG A 121 27.75 26.63 -34.61
CA ARG A 121 28.85 26.12 -35.46
C ARG A 121 29.45 27.20 -36.40
N GLY A 122 29.63 28.43 -35.90
CA GLY A 122 30.10 29.56 -36.70
C GLY A 122 31.35 30.28 -36.22
N PHE A 123 31.95 29.91 -35.08
CA PHE A 123 33.17 30.55 -34.58
C PHE A 123 34.39 29.67 -34.87
N GLY A 124 34.96 29.84 -36.07
CA GLY A 124 36.35 29.44 -36.34
C GLY A 124 37.32 30.51 -35.84
N PRO A 125 38.51 30.14 -35.36
CA PRO A 125 39.53 31.12 -34.96
C PRO A 125 40.02 31.88 -36.20
N ALA A 126 40.05 33.21 -36.07
CA ALA A 126 40.68 34.12 -37.03
C ALA A 126 42.21 34.10 -36.88
#